data_AF-A0A944IYC8-F1
#
_entry.id   AF-A0A944IYC8-F1
#
_cell.length_a   1.000
_cell.length_b   1.000
_cell.length_c   1.000
_cell.angle_alpha   90.00
_cell.angle_beta   90.00
_cell.angle_gamma   90.00
#
_symmetry.space_group_name_H-M   'P 1'
#
loop_
_entity.id
_entity.type
_entity.pdbx_description
1 polymer ?
#
loop_
_entity_poly.entity_id
_entity_poly.type
_entity_poly.pdbx_seq_one_letter_code
_entity_poly.pdbx_strand_id
1 'polypeptide(L)'
;MSRPPAESRRVNRRKGRHEAPRALRRDLGSYPDESSRIIYLAAEGERTEADYIKLINDTYRDGPGEKFFLRFTPVKKGLRPDQVVDHVIAQASSPRDEKWALFDRDSEDNRDSAIRDAMSTAAREGVQVALSHPSIELWLLLHFQQFTSQEEGRSGTIKDRLRKHPKAEGFTEYDKKSGGRGKGLAGQRGQSLLGKEQTAVDNARKLVEMCPHGTCSAKNLSLAKIPGPRTETYEEWNRRSGHGDGCDPLKRDPSTDLWRLLASLGIGTRRTQTPGRGR
;
A
#
# COMPACT_ATOMS: atom_id res chain seq x y z
N MET A 1 21.17 64.93 38.93
CA MET A 1 20.87 63.77 39.80
C MET A 1 19.45 63.96 40.30
N SER A 2 18.44 63.13 40.10
CA SER A 2 18.24 61.91 39.30
C SER A 2 16.72 61.77 39.11
N ARG A 3 16.27 61.47 37.88
CA ARG A 3 14.86 61.16 37.55
C ARG A 3 14.49 59.81 38.19
N PRO A 4 13.28 59.62 38.72
CA PRO A 4 12.83 58.31 39.19
C PRO A 4 12.61 57.35 38.00
N PRO A 5 12.69 56.02 38.22
CA PRO A 5 12.86 55.04 37.15
C PRO A 5 11.54 54.67 36.46
N ALA A 6 11.68 54.26 35.20
CA ALA A 6 10.62 53.87 34.28
C ALA A 6 9.85 52.62 34.74
N GLU A 7 8.53 52.66 34.59
CA GLU A 7 7.62 51.52 34.76
C GLU A 7 7.99 50.37 33.81
N SER A 8 8.33 49.21 34.40
CA SER A 8 8.53 47.97 33.67
C SER A 8 7.20 47.44 33.13
N ARG A 9 6.97 47.55 31.82
CA ARG A 9 5.90 46.83 31.13
C ARG A 9 6.13 45.31 31.28
N ARG A 10 5.27 44.64 32.06
CA ARG A 10 5.24 43.17 32.16
C ARG A 10 4.79 42.59 30.82
N VAL A 11 5.73 42.08 30.04
CA VAL A 11 5.46 41.26 28.85
C VAL A 11 4.91 39.92 29.33
N ASN A 12 3.62 39.71 29.11
CA ASN A 12 2.93 38.48 29.48
C ASN A 12 3.33 37.36 28.49
N ARG A 13 4.44 36.65 28.77
CA ARG A 13 4.85 35.44 28.04
C ARG A 13 3.81 34.34 28.27
N ARG A 14 2.80 34.25 27.40
CA ARG A 14 1.95 33.06 27.29
C ARG A 14 2.84 31.90 26.83
N LYS A 15 3.26 31.07 27.77
CA LYS A 15 3.86 29.75 27.53
C LYS A 15 2.83 28.94 26.74
N GLY A 16 3.05 28.82 25.43
CA GLY A 16 2.28 27.91 24.58
C GLY A 16 2.41 26.51 25.14
N ARG A 17 1.32 25.99 25.69
CA ARG A 17 1.21 24.59 26.07
C ARG A 17 1.26 23.84 24.74
N HIS A 18 2.33 23.08 24.50
CA HIS A 18 2.34 22.08 23.43
C HIS A 18 1.18 21.12 23.73
N GLU A 19 0.04 21.32 23.07
CA GLU A 19 -1.00 20.30 23.03
C GLU A 19 -0.39 19.11 22.30
N ALA A 20 -0.17 18.04 23.05
CA ALA A 20 0.08 16.73 22.47
C ALA A 20 -1.01 16.45 21.42
N PRO A 21 -0.68 15.81 20.29
CA PRO A 21 -1.69 15.44 19.31
C PRO A 21 -2.80 14.69 20.04
N ARG A 22 -4.02 15.23 20.02
CA ARG A 22 -5.19 14.51 20.52
C ARG A 22 -5.24 13.22 19.74
N ALA A 23 -4.98 12.10 20.42
CA ALA A 23 -5.32 10.79 19.90
C ALA A 23 -6.76 10.88 19.39
N LEU A 24 -6.93 10.73 18.09
CA LEU A 24 -8.26 10.65 17.48
C LEU A 24 -8.95 9.47 18.15
N ARG A 25 -9.82 9.78 19.11
CA ARG A 25 -10.71 8.79 19.74
C ARG A 25 -11.42 8.07 18.61
N ARG A 26 -11.43 6.73 18.66
CA ARG A 26 -12.25 5.90 17.77
C ARG A 26 -13.65 6.49 17.69
N ASP A 27 -14.00 7.04 16.54
CA ASP A 27 -15.35 7.48 16.25
C ASP A 27 -16.17 6.23 15.88
N LEU A 28 -16.54 5.47 16.92
CA LEU A 28 -17.25 4.20 16.83
C LEU A 28 -18.59 4.32 16.08
N GLY A 29 -19.14 5.54 15.92
CA GLY A 29 -20.41 5.79 15.23
C GLY A 29 -20.35 5.75 13.70
N SER A 30 -19.17 5.62 13.10
CA SER A 30 -18.98 5.65 11.63
C SER A 30 -18.70 4.29 10.99
N TYR A 31 -18.60 3.22 11.79
CA TYR A 31 -18.19 1.90 11.30
C TYR A 31 -19.37 0.96 11.09
N PRO A 32 -19.43 0.26 9.93
CA PRO A 32 -20.40 -0.81 9.72
C PRO A 32 -20.01 -2.04 10.55
N ASP A 33 -20.81 -2.38 11.56
CA ASP A 33 -20.70 -3.55 12.44
C ASP A 33 -19.32 -3.73 13.14
N GLU A 34 -19.32 -3.95 14.46
CA GLU A 34 -18.08 -4.15 15.24
C GLU A 34 -17.30 -5.41 14.80
N SER A 35 -17.91 -6.29 14.01
CA SER A 35 -17.27 -7.48 13.43
C SER A 35 -16.38 -7.20 12.21
N SER A 36 -16.49 -6.02 11.57
CA SER A 36 -15.76 -5.71 10.35
C SER A 36 -14.29 -5.39 10.60
N ARG A 37 -13.40 -5.96 9.79
CA ARG A 37 -11.96 -5.68 9.80
C ARG A 37 -11.66 -4.29 9.25
N ILE A 38 -11.06 -3.40 10.03
CA ILE A 38 -10.66 -2.07 9.57
C ILE A 38 -9.18 -2.07 9.16
N ILE A 39 -8.91 -1.64 7.94
CA ILE A 39 -7.55 -1.58 7.37
C ILE A 39 -7.27 -0.14 6.96
N TYR A 40 -6.24 0.46 7.54
CA TYR A 40 -5.77 1.79 7.20
C TYR A 40 -4.74 1.72 6.09
N LEU A 41 -4.89 2.55 5.07
CA LEU A 41 -4.00 2.58 3.91
C LEU A 41 -3.59 4.01 3.56
N ALA A 42 -2.33 4.15 3.17
CA ALA A 42 -1.81 5.36 2.55
C ALA A 42 -0.97 4.97 1.32
N ALA A 43 -0.88 5.90 0.36
CA ALA A 43 0.00 5.75 -0.80
C ALA A 43 0.74 7.06 -1.12
N GLU A 44 1.75 6.97 -1.99
CA GLU A 44 2.43 8.14 -2.53
C GLU A 44 1.53 8.95 -3.46
N GLY A 45 0.83 8.28 -4.38
CA GLY A 45 -0.08 8.91 -5.32
C GLY A 45 -1.48 9.11 -4.76
N GLU A 46 -2.12 10.22 -5.15
CA GLU A 46 -3.49 10.55 -4.73
C GLU A 46 -4.56 10.02 -5.69
N ARG A 47 -4.18 9.40 -6.81
CA ARG A 47 -5.12 9.08 -7.90
C ARG A 47 -5.25 7.61 -8.21
N THR A 48 -4.23 6.96 -8.77
CA THR A 48 -4.34 5.57 -9.25
C THR A 48 -4.57 4.61 -8.08
N GLU A 49 -3.76 4.73 -7.03
CA GLU A 49 -3.82 3.94 -5.81
C GLU A 49 -5.14 4.17 -5.09
N ALA A 50 -5.53 5.45 -4.93
CA ALA A 50 -6.78 5.83 -4.28
C ALA A 50 -8.00 5.25 -5.02
N ASP A 51 -8.06 5.40 -6.34
CA ASP A 51 -9.17 4.89 -7.14
C ASP A 51 -9.17 3.35 -7.15
N TYR A 52 -8.01 2.67 -7.15
CA TYR A 52 -7.92 1.22 -7.07
C TYR A 52 -8.40 0.69 -5.72
N ILE A 53 -7.93 1.28 -4.61
CA ILE A 53 -8.37 0.88 -3.26
C ILE A 53 -9.87 1.13 -3.09
N LYS A 54 -10.38 2.26 -3.60
CA LYS A 54 -11.82 2.55 -3.60
C LYS A 54 -12.60 1.50 -4.40
N LEU A 55 -12.12 1.13 -5.60
CA LEU A 55 -12.74 0.10 -6.44
C LEU A 55 -12.85 -1.23 -5.69
N ILE A 56 -11.76 -1.68 -5.06
CA ILE A 56 -11.75 -2.94 -4.28
C ILE A 56 -12.68 -2.86 -3.07
N ASN A 57 -12.62 -1.75 -2.32
CA ASN A 57 -13.49 -1.54 -1.16
C ASN A 57 -14.97 -1.61 -1.56
N ASP A 58 -15.39 -0.84 -2.55
CA ASP A 58 -16.79 -0.76 -2.95
C ASP A 58 -17.31 -2.08 -3.55
N THR A 59 -16.43 -2.86 -4.18
CA THR A 59 -16.82 -4.12 -4.83
C THR A 59 -16.88 -5.29 -3.85
N TYR A 60 -15.97 -5.36 -2.88
CA TYR A 60 -15.74 -6.60 -2.12
C TYR A 60 -15.93 -6.49 -0.60
N ARG A 61 -16.06 -5.29 -0.02
CA ARG A 61 -16.12 -5.10 1.45
C ARG A 61 -17.24 -5.88 2.16
N ASP A 62 -18.37 -6.05 1.46
CA ASP A 62 -19.58 -6.73 1.94
C ASP A 62 -19.74 -8.13 1.29
N GLY A 63 -18.65 -8.67 0.73
CA GLY A 63 -18.63 -9.96 0.07
C GLY A 63 -18.82 -11.15 1.04
N PRO A 64 -18.83 -12.39 0.53
CA PRO A 64 -19.13 -13.59 1.31
C PRO A 64 -18.03 -14.01 2.31
N GLY A 65 -16.91 -13.29 2.37
CA GLY A 65 -15.78 -13.55 3.28
C GLY A 65 -15.86 -12.75 4.59
N GLU A 66 -14.72 -12.63 5.28
CA GLU A 66 -14.59 -11.68 6.39
C GLU A 66 -14.87 -10.27 5.85
N LYS A 67 -15.86 -9.58 6.43
CA LYS A 67 -16.17 -8.19 6.08
C LYS A 67 -15.00 -7.29 6.45
N PHE A 68 -14.71 -6.31 5.61
CA PHE A 68 -13.62 -5.38 5.84
C PHE A 68 -13.99 -3.96 5.43
N PHE A 69 -13.21 -2.99 5.87
CA PHE A 69 -13.30 -1.61 5.43
C PHE A 69 -11.90 -1.06 5.15
N LEU A 70 -11.67 -0.63 3.91
CA LEU A 70 -10.41 -0.02 3.50
C LEU A 70 -10.51 1.50 3.72
N ARG A 71 -9.89 1.98 4.79
CA ARG A 71 -9.76 3.41 5.07
C ARG A 71 -8.49 3.94 4.40
N PHE A 72 -8.64 4.32 3.14
CA PHE A 72 -7.58 5.00 2.40
C PHE A 72 -7.56 6.49 2.75
N THR A 73 -6.39 7.03 3.08
CA THR A 73 -6.24 8.47 3.28
C THR A 73 -5.47 9.10 2.13
N PRO A 74 -6.11 9.93 1.30
CA PRO A 74 -5.43 10.66 0.24
C PRO A 74 -4.58 11.80 0.80
N VAL A 75 -3.42 12.04 0.19
CA VAL A 75 -2.52 13.14 0.56
C VAL A 75 -2.25 14.05 -0.63
N LYS A 76 -2.60 15.33 -0.50
CA LYS A 76 -2.66 16.32 -1.60
C LYS A 76 -1.33 16.68 -2.27
N LYS A 77 -0.18 16.35 -1.68
CA LYS A 77 1.15 16.78 -2.16
C LYS A 77 2.08 15.63 -2.55
N GLY A 78 1.52 14.42 -2.63
CA GLY A 78 2.30 13.19 -2.66
C GLY A 78 3.08 12.99 -1.35
N LEU A 79 3.49 11.75 -1.11
CA LEU A 79 4.33 11.39 0.02
C LEU A 79 5.55 10.65 -0.49
N ARG A 80 6.69 10.80 0.19
CA ARG A 80 7.82 9.87 0.05
C ARG A 80 7.48 8.54 0.75
N PRO A 81 8.12 7.41 0.39
CA PRO A 81 7.84 6.10 0.98
C PRO A 81 7.87 6.08 2.52
N ASP A 82 8.86 6.72 3.13
CA ASP A 82 9.01 6.84 4.58
C ASP A 82 7.81 7.58 5.20
N GLN A 83 7.38 8.65 4.54
CA GLN A 83 6.24 9.45 4.96
C GLN A 83 4.91 8.70 4.80
N VAL A 84 4.77 7.79 3.83
CA VAL A 84 3.59 6.92 3.69
C VAL A 84 3.46 6.02 4.92
N VAL A 85 4.57 5.44 5.37
CA VAL A 85 4.61 4.59 6.56
C VAL A 85 4.27 5.38 7.82
N ASP A 86 4.90 6.55 8.02
CA ASP A 86 4.59 7.43 9.15
C ASP A 86 3.11 7.85 9.16
N HIS A 87 2.55 8.12 7.98
CA HIS A 87 1.16 8.54 7.87
C HIS A 87 0.20 7.45 8.35
N VAL A 88 0.38 6.20 7.92
CA VAL A 88 -0.53 5.12 8.33
C VAL A 88 -0.36 4.74 9.80
N ILE A 89 0.86 4.87 10.35
CA ILE A 89 1.12 4.71 11.79
C ILE A 89 0.34 5.76 12.59
N ALA A 90 0.37 7.03 12.18
CA ALA A 90 -0.30 8.12 12.88
C ALA A 90 -1.84 8.01 12.86
N GLN A 91 -2.41 7.25 11.91
CA GLN A 91 -3.85 7.06 11.79
C GLN A 91 -4.40 5.90 12.60
N ALA A 92 -3.57 4.87 12.81
CA ALA A 92 -3.93 3.77 13.67
C ALA A 92 -4.04 4.26 15.12
N SER A 93 -5.17 3.96 15.76
CA SER A 93 -5.46 4.37 17.13
C SER A 93 -5.33 3.21 18.13
N SER A 94 -5.29 1.98 17.61
CA SER A 94 -5.17 0.76 18.39
C SER A 94 -4.05 -0.14 17.87
N PRO A 95 -3.34 -0.87 18.74
CA PRO A 95 -2.32 -1.84 18.33
C PRO A 95 -2.85 -2.95 17.40
N ARG A 96 -4.16 -3.21 17.41
CA ARG A 96 -4.82 -4.22 16.57
C ARG A 96 -5.18 -3.69 15.17
N ASP A 97 -5.02 -2.39 14.93
CA ASP A 97 -5.40 -1.78 13.66
C ASP A 97 -4.41 -2.19 12.58
N GLU A 98 -4.94 -2.70 11.47
CA GLU A 98 -4.12 -3.14 10.34
C GLU A 98 -3.70 -1.94 9.50
N LYS A 99 -2.44 -1.92 9.11
CA LYS A 99 -1.79 -0.79 8.46
C LYS A 99 -1.11 -1.26 7.20
N TRP A 100 -1.38 -0.59 6.08
CA TRP A 100 -0.74 -0.83 4.80
C TRP A 100 -0.16 0.46 4.23
N ALA A 101 1.09 0.39 3.80
CA ALA A 101 1.76 1.45 3.06
C ALA A 101 1.97 0.99 1.61
N LEU A 102 1.54 1.80 0.65
CA LEU A 102 1.67 1.54 -0.78
C LEU A 102 2.65 2.55 -1.37
N PHE A 103 3.69 2.08 -2.04
CA PHE A 103 4.63 2.97 -2.70
C PHE A 103 5.35 2.28 -3.85
N ASP A 104 5.86 3.09 -4.75
CA ASP A 104 6.56 2.65 -5.94
C ASP A 104 8.07 2.78 -5.71
N ARG A 105 8.84 1.89 -6.32
CA ARG A 105 10.30 2.00 -6.30
C ARG A 105 10.72 3.21 -7.12
N ASP A 106 10.29 3.26 -8.38
CA ASP A 106 10.73 4.16 -9.46
C ASP A 106 12.26 4.42 -9.54
N SER A 107 12.91 4.08 -10.66
CA SER A 107 14.35 4.37 -10.85
C SER A 107 14.69 5.82 -11.10
N GLU A 108 13.70 6.64 -11.45
CA GLU A 108 13.96 8.02 -11.89
C GLU A 108 14.24 8.96 -10.71
N ASP A 109 14.04 8.51 -9.47
CA ASP A 109 14.23 9.31 -8.26
C ASP A 109 15.35 8.77 -7.33
N ASN A 110 16.15 9.69 -6.76
CA ASN A 110 17.16 9.42 -5.71
C ASN A 110 16.50 9.12 -4.35
N ARG A 111 15.72 8.05 -4.27
CA ARG A 111 14.85 7.70 -3.14
C ARG A 111 15.17 6.38 -2.46
N ASP A 112 16.26 5.73 -2.85
CA ASP A 112 16.71 4.46 -2.29
C ASP A 112 16.76 4.47 -0.75
N SER A 113 17.26 5.55 -0.13
CA SER A 113 17.27 5.70 1.33
C SER A 113 15.86 5.76 1.92
N ALA A 114 14.94 6.50 1.29
CA ALA A 114 13.56 6.62 1.71
C ALA A 114 12.85 5.27 1.74
N ILE A 115 13.09 4.43 0.72
CA ILE A 115 12.53 3.08 0.65
C ILE A 115 13.12 2.20 1.75
N ARG A 116 14.44 2.26 1.99
CA ARG A 116 15.07 1.50 3.08
C ARG A 116 14.53 1.91 4.45
N ASP A 117 14.40 3.21 4.69
CA ASP A 117 13.86 3.77 5.93
C ASP A 117 12.38 3.39 6.12
N ALA A 118 11.59 3.44 5.05
CA ALA A 118 10.20 3.00 5.04
C ALA A 118 10.07 1.52 5.40
N MET A 119 10.87 0.65 4.78
CA MET A 119 10.86 -0.79 5.02
C MET A 119 11.28 -1.12 6.46
N SER A 120 12.34 -0.49 6.96
CA SER A 120 12.81 -0.66 8.34
C SER A 120 11.76 -0.20 9.36
N THR A 121 11.17 0.98 9.14
CA THR A 121 10.13 1.53 10.02
C THR A 121 8.86 0.67 9.96
N ALA A 122 8.46 0.21 8.77
CA ALA A 122 7.29 -0.64 8.61
C ALA A 122 7.44 -1.96 9.36
N ALA A 123 8.59 -2.63 9.25
CA ALA A 123 8.89 -3.83 10.01
C ALA A 123 8.80 -3.58 11.52
N ARG A 124 9.43 -2.50 12.00
CA ARG A 124 9.44 -2.13 13.42
C ARG A 124 8.05 -1.80 13.96
N GLU A 125 7.20 -1.16 13.19
CA GLU A 125 5.91 -0.63 13.65
C GLU A 125 4.71 -1.52 13.25
N GLY A 126 4.98 -2.68 12.66
CA GLY A 126 3.96 -3.65 12.25
C GLY A 126 3.05 -3.13 11.14
N VAL A 127 3.65 -2.52 10.12
CA VAL A 127 2.99 -2.05 8.90
C VAL A 127 3.28 -3.05 7.77
N GLN A 128 2.27 -3.40 6.98
CA GLN A 128 2.45 -4.16 5.74
C GLN A 128 2.83 -3.21 4.60
N VAL A 129 3.79 -3.60 3.75
CA VAL A 129 4.23 -2.76 2.61
C VAL A 129 3.88 -3.37 1.26
N ALA A 130 3.01 -2.72 0.50
CA ALA A 130 2.77 -3.07 -0.90
C ALA A 130 3.68 -2.22 -1.81
N LEU A 131 4.93 -2.67 -1.97
CA LEU A 131 5.89 -2.09 -2.91
C LEU A 131 5.56 -2.54 -4.34
N SER A 132 5.58 -1.62 -5.32
CA SER A 132 5.61 -1.97 -6.74
C SER A 132 6.90 -1.50 -7.40
N HIS A 133 7.49 -2.34 -8.24
CA HIS A 133 8.70 -2.07 -8.99
C HIS A 133 8.47 -2.44 -10.47
N PRO A 134 8.43 -1.45 -11.38
CA PRO A 134 8.70 -0.04 -11.16
C PRO A 134 7.57 0.74 -10.48
N SER A 135 6.31 0.45 -10.80
CA SER A 135 5.17 1.27 -10.40
C SER A 135 3.85 0.48 -10.31
N ILE A 136 2.81 1.10 -9.75
CA ILE A 136 1.46 0.49 -9.69
C ILE A 136 0.90 0.12 -11.07
N GLU A 137 1.32 0.76 -12.17
CA GLU A 137 0.88 0.36 -13.50
C GLU A 137 1.25 -1.09 -13.85
N LEU A 138 2.31 -1.63 -13.24
CA LEU A 138 2.63 -3.06 -13.36
C LEU A 138 1.46 -3.88 -12.83
N TRP A 139 1.00 -3.58 -11.61
CA TRP A 139 -0.14 -4.27 -10.99
C TRP A 139 -1.41 -4.19 -11.84
N LEU A 140 -1.68 -3.04 -12.45
CA LEU A 140 -2.81 -2.88 -13.38
C LEU A 140 -2.64 -3.77 -14.62
N LEU A 141 -1.44 -3.82 -15.20
CA LEU A 141 -1.13 -4.68 -16.35
C LEU A 141 -1.30 -6.17 -16.04
N LEU A 142 -0.95 -6.59 -14.82
CA LEU A 142 -1.02 -8.00 -14.39
C LEU A 142 -2.45 -8.56 -14.35
N HIS A 143 -3.48 -7.71 -14.30
CA HIS A 143 -4.88 -8.15 -14.48
C HIS A 143 -5.14 -8.71 -15.88
N PHE A 144 -4.37 -8.29 -16.87
CA PHE A 144 -4.61 -8.61 -18.27
C PHE A 144 -3.62 -9.61 -18.85
N GLN A 145 -2.36 -9.53 -18.43
CA GLN A 145 -1.30 -10.39 -18.95
C GLN A 145 -0.15 -10.55 -17.95
N GLN A 146 0.67 -11.58 -18.16
CA GLN A 146 1.94 -11.71 -17.46
C GLN A 146 2.95 -10.66 -17.96
N PHE A 147 3.90 -10.29 -17.10
CA PHE A 147 4.98 -9.39 -17.43
C PHE A 147 6.25 -9.81 -16.70
N THR A 148 7.38 -9.98 -17.39
CA THR A 148 8.61 -10.53 -16.79
C THR A 148 9.86 -9.75 -17.17
N SER A 149 9.71 -8.69 -17.97
CA SER A 149 10.82 -7.86 -18.43
C SER A 149 11.34 -7.02 -17.27
N GLN A 150 12.64 -7.03 -17.05
CA GLN A 150 13.29 -6.05 -16.16
C GLN A 150 13.31 -4.71 -16.88
N GLU A 151 12.73 -3.69 -16.26
CA GLU A 151 12.61 -2.35 -16.84
C GLU A 151 13.57 -1.36 -16.20
N GLU A 152 14.47 -1.86 -15.35
CA GLU A 152 15.44 -1.09 -14.56
C GLU A 152 14.76 0.00 -13.74
N GLY A 153 13.53 -0.24 -13.28
CA GLY A 153 12.71 0.72 -12.55
C GLY A 153 11.96 1.75 -13.39
N ARG A 154 11.94 1.64 -14.73
CA ARG A 154 11.16 2.52 -15.62
C ARG A 154 9.77 1.96 -15.94
N SER A 155 8.75 2.81 -15.99
CA SER A 155 7.35 2.39 -16.23
C SER A 155 6.87 2.51 -17.69
N GLY A 156 7.72 2.96 -18.61
CA GLY A 156 7.35 3.26 -20.00
C GLY A 156 6.73 2.08 -20.76
N THR A 157 7.44 0.95 -20.84
CA THR A 157 6.98 -0.26 -21.53
C THR A 157 5.69 -0.81 -20.92
N ILE A 158 5.57 -0.78 -19.59
CA ILE A 158 4.38 -1.25 -18.86
C ILE A 158 3.17 -0.40 -19.24
N LYS A 159 3.31 0.93 -19.20
CA LYS A 159 2.24 1.86 -19.60
C LYS A 159 1.82 1.67 -21.05
N ASP A 160 2.78 1.48 -21.95
CA ASP A 160 2.48 1.26 -23.36
C ASP A 160 1.77 -0.07 -23.61
N ARG A 161 2.18 -1.15 -22.93
CA ARG A 161 1.48 -2.44 -22.99
C ARG A 161 0.07 -2.33 -22.41
N LEU A 162 -0.10 -1.64 -21.28
CA LEU A 162 -1.40 -1.42 -20.64
C LEU A 162 -2.37 -0.66 -21.57
N ARG A 163 -1.91 0.42 -22.21
CA ARG A 163 -2.70 1.23 -23.16
C ARG A 163 -3.10 0.46 -24.42
N LYS A 164 -2.26 -0.47 -24.89
CA LYS A 164 -2.45 -1.22 -26.13
C LYS A 164 -3.15 -2.57 -25.92
N HIS A 165 -3.32 -3.02 -24.68
CA HIS A 165 -3.86 -4.34 -24.42
C HIS A 165 -5.36 -4.39 -24.79
N PRO A 166 -5.80 -5.34 -25.63
CA PRO A 166 -7.16 -5.34 -26.20
C PRO A 166 -8.27 -5.52 -25.14
N LYS A 167 -7.95 -6.15 -24.00
CA LYS A 167 -8.89 -6.33 -22.88
C LYS A 167 -8.81 -5.24 -21.80
N ALA A 168 -7.88 -4.29 -21.93
CA ALA A 168 -7.71 -3.19 -20.97
C ALA A 168 -8.58 -1.99 -21.40
N GLU A 169 -9.90 -2.20 -21.43
CA GLU A 169 -10.83 -1.16 -21.86
C GLU A 169 -10.72 0.09 -20.97
N GLY A 170 -10.77 1.27 -21.60
CA GLY A 170 -10.61 2.56 -20.92
C GLY A 170 -9.17 2.99 -20.63
N PHE A 171 -8.15 2.16 -20.93
CA PHE A 171 -6.74 2.47 -20.69
C PHE A 171 -6.01 3.18 -21.84
N THR A 172 -6.58 3.29 -23.04
CA THR A 172 -5.91 3.87 -24.22
C THR A 172 -5.30 5.26 -23.94
N GLU A 173 -5.98 6.08 -23.14
CA GLU A 173 -5.56 7.43 -22.76
C GLU A 173 -5.00 7.53 -21.33
N TYR A 174 -4.72 6.41 -20.68
CA TYR A 174 -4.18 6.37 -19.33
C TYR A 174 -2.81 7.07 -19.27
N ASP A 175 -2.63 7.97 -18.31
CA ASP A 175 -1.37 8.69 -18.08
C ASP A 175 -0.78 9.41 -19.32
N LYS A 176 -1.63 9.83 -20.27
CA LYS A 176 -1.20 10.67 -21.42
C LYS A 176 -1.30 12.17 -21.15
N LYS A 177 -2.07 12.56 -20.12
CA LYS A 177 -2.26 13.95 -19.72
C LYS A 177 -1.32 14.28 -18.55
N SER A 178 -0.86 15.52 -18.49
CA SER A 178 -0.04 15.98 -17.37
C SER A 178 -0.79 15.93 -16.03
N GLY A 179 -0.07 15.53 -14.98
CA GLY A 179 -0.58 15.38 -13.62
C GLY A 179 -1.58 14.23 -13.46
N GLY A 180 -2.33 14.24 -12.35
CA GLY A 180 -3.29 13.16 -12.02
C GLY A 180 -4.51 13.03 -12.95
N ARG A 181 -4.73 13.99 -13.86
CA ARG A 181 -5.94 14.05 -14.72
C ARG A 181 -6.07 12.87 -15.69
N GLY A 182 -4.96 12.20 -16.02
CA GLY A 182 -4.95 11.01 -16.89
C GLY A 182 -4.96 9.68 -16.13
N LYS A 183 -4.82 9.70 -14.80
CA LYS A 183 -4.46 8.52 -13.99
C LYS A 183 -5.63 7.88 -13.23
N GLY A 184 -6.81 8.48 -13.24
CA GLY A 184 -7.96 7.94 -12.50
C GLY A 184 -8.46 6.59 -13.02
N LEU A 185 -9.03 5.76 -12.15
CA LEU A 185 -9.59 4.43 -12.50
C LEU A 185 -11.12 4.39 -12.46
N ALA A 186 -11.79 5.54 -12.54
CA ALA A 186 -13.25 5.60 -12.61
C ALA A 186 -13.82 5.01 -13.91
N GLY A 187 -15.09 4.57 -13.87
CA GLY A 187 -15.84 4.11 -15.03
C GLY A 187 -15.28 2.84 -15.67
N GLN A 188 -15.31 2.78 -17.01
CA GLN A 188 -14.91 1.61 -17.79
C GLN A 188 -13.49 1.12 -17.47
N ARG A 189 -12.58 2.05 -17.15
CA ARG A 189 -11.19 1.72 -16.82
C ARG A 189 -11.08 0.85 -15.57
N GLY A 190 -11.76 1.22 -14.48
CA GLY A 190 -11.79 0.39 -13.27
C GLY A 190 -12.56 -0.91 -13.49
N GLN A 191 -13.70 -0.84 -14.19
CA GLN A 191 -14.52 -2.00 -14.47
C GLN A 191 -13.79 -3.08 -15.28
N SER A 192 -12.88 -2.70 -16.19
CA SER A 192 -12.12 -3.67 -16.97
C SER A 192 -11.12 -4.48 -16.14
N LEU A 193 -10.73 -4.00 -14.95
CA LEU A 193 -9.91 -4.74 -13.99
C LEU A 193 -10.72 -5.82 -13.26
N LEU A 194 -12.02 -5.58 -13.03
CA LEU A 194 -12.86 -6.47 -12.23
C LEU A 194 -13.02 -7.86 -12.87
N GLY A 195 -13.10 -8.88 -12.01
CA GLY A 195 -13.20 -10.29 -12.40
C GLY A 195 -11.89 -10.90 -12.88
N LYS A 196 -10.78 -10.16 -12.78
CA LYS A 196 -9.43 -10.61 -13.16
C LYS A 196 -8.46 -10.64 -11.98
N GLU A 197 -8.98 -10.57 -10.76
CA GLU A 197 -8.19 -10.50 -9.54
C GLU A 197 -7.33 -11.76 -9.37
N GLN A 198 -7.90 -12.94 -9.65
CA GLN A 198 -7.14 -14.20 -9.61
C GLN A 198 -5.98 -14.18 -10.62
N THR A 199 -6.22 -13.66 -11.82
CA THR A 199 -5.17 -13.53 -12.85
C THR A 199 -4.07 -12.59 -12.37
N ALA A 200 -4.43 -11.43 -11.80
CA ALA A 200 -3.49 -10.47 -11.27
C ALA A 200 -2.65 -11.07 -10.13
N VAL A 201 -3.30 -11.74 -9.17
CA VAL A 201 -2.64 -12.43 -8.06
C VAL A 201 -1.71 -13.52 -8.57
N ASP A 202 -2.18 -14.42 -9.46
CA ASP A 202 -1.36 -15.51 -10.00
C ASP A 202 -0.15 -14.96 -10.78
N ASN A 203 -0.32 -13.89 -11.55
CA ASN A 203 0.78 -13.26 -12.28
C ASN A 203 1.78 -12.58 -11.34
N ALA A 204 1.32 -11.86 -10.32
CA ALA A 204 2.21 -11.23 -9.33
C ALA A 204 2.99 -12.25 -8.51
N ARG A 205 2.35 -13.38 -8.13
CA ARG A 205 3.02 -14.50 -7.47
C ARG A 205 4.17 -15.06 -8.31
N LYS A 206 4.00 -15.18 -9.64
CA LYS A 206 5.10 -15.59 -10.52
C LYS A 206 6.28 -14.62 -10.48
N LEU A 207 6.04 -13.31 -10.34
CA LEU A 207 7.12 -12.32 -10.20
C LEU A 207 7.95 -12.57 -8.95
N VAL A 208 7.31 -12.96 -7.84
CA VAL A 208 8.02 -13.32 -6.61
C VAL A 208 8.91 -14.54 -6.83
N GLU A 209 8.42 -15.58 -7.51
CA GLU A 209 9.23 -16.77 -7.83
C GLU A 209 10.39 -16.48 -8.81
N MET A 210 10.28 -15.44 -9.63
CA MET A 210 11.33 -14.99 -10.55
C MET A 210 12.26 -13.93 -9.94
N CYS A 211 12.10 -13.59 -8.66
CA CYS A 211 12.92 -12.59 -8.02
C CYS A 211 14.42 -12.93 -8.15
N PRO A 212 15.28 -11.99 -8.59
CA PRO A 212 16.70 -12.26 -8.79
C PRO A 212 17.47 -12.71 -7.54
N HIS A 213 16.89 -12.51 -6.34
CA HIS A 213 17.44 -13.01 -5.09
C HIS A 213 17.50 -14.55 -5.01
N GLY A 214 16.61 -15.26 -5.71
CA GLY A 214 16.64 -16.72 -5.84
C GLY A 214 16.04 -17.53 -4.68
N THR A 215 15.74 -16.90 -3.53
CA THR A 215 15.08 -17.58 -2.38
C THR A 215 13.68 -17.06 -2.06
N CYS A 216 13.17 -16.12 -2.85
CA CYS A 216 11.81 -15.63 -2.71
C CYS A 216 10.80 -16.68 -3.19
N SER A 217 9.68 -16.81 -2.49
CA SER A 217 8.57 -17.65 -2.92
C SER A 217 7.26 -17.11 -2.38
N ALA A 218 6.27 -16.97 -3.26
CA ALA A 218 4.93 -16.54 -2.90
C ALA A 218 4.19 -17.57 -2.02
N LYS A 219 4.73 -18.79 -1.87
CA LYS A 219 4.25 -19.79 -0.91
C LYS A 219 4.60 -19.44 0.54
N ASN A 220 5.62 -18.63 0.76
CA ASN A 220 6.04 -18.17 2.10
C ASN A 220 5.17 -17.02 2.63
N LEU A 221 4.20 -16.53 1.83
CA LEU A 221 3.28 -15.49 2.27
C LEU A 221 2.52 -15.94 3.52
N SER A 222 2.63 -15.16 4.58
CA SER A 222 1.73 -15.27 5.73
C SER A 222 0.65 -14.20 5.64
N LEU A 223 -0.60 -14.64 5.60
CA LEU A 223 -1.78 -13.78 5.64
C LEU A 223 -2.18 -13.40 7.07
N ALA A 224 -1.48 -13.92 8.09
CA ALA A 224 -1.74 -13.56 9.47
C ALA A 224 -1.48 -12.06 9.68
N LYS A 225 -2.32 -11.44 10.51
CA LYS A 225 -2.11 -10.04 10.94
C LYS A 225 -0.77 -9.93 11.65
N ILE A 226 -0.11 -8.77 11.53
CA ILE A 226 1.11 -8.52 12.29
C ILE A 226 0.71 -8.33 13.76
N PRO A 227 1.27 -9.09 14.72
CA PRO A 227 0.81 -9.08 16.11
C PRO A 227 0.95 -7.71 16.79
N GLY A 228 1.87 -6.89 16.32
CA GLY A 228 2.10 -5.52 16.77
C GLY A 228 3.54 -5.05 16.49
N PRO A 229 3.90 -3.82 16.89
CA PRO A 229 5.25 -3.29 16.74
C PRO A 229 6.31 -4.16 17.41
N ARG A 230 7.48 -4.31 16.77
CA ARG A 230 8.68 -4.99 17.30
C ARG A 230 8.47 -6.46 17.69
N THR A 231 7.47 -7.12 17.09
CA THR A 231 7.16 -8.53 17.39
C THR A 231 7.92 -9.52 16.51
N GLU A 232 8.49 -9.06 15.41
CA GLU A 232 9.25 -9.84 14.43
C GLU A 232 10.56 -9.11 14.12
N THR A 233 11.61 -9.85 13.75
CA THR A 233 12.80 -9.25 13.14
C THR A 233 12.47 -8.74 11.73
N TYR A 234 13.39 -7.96 11.15
CA TYR A 234 13.22 -7.51 9.76
C TYR A 234 13.15 -8.69 8.79
N GLU A 235 13.95 -9.73 9.01
CA GLU A 235 13.99 -10.95 8.19
C GLU A 235 12.68 -11.73 8.29
N GLU A 236 12.14 -11.91 9.49
CA GLU A 236 10.83 -12.56 9.69
C GLU A 236 9.71 -11.77 9.02
N TRP A 237 9.71 -10.45 9.20
CA TRP A 237 8.76 -9.53 8.55
C TRP A 237 8.90 -9.52 7.02
N ASN A 238 10.12 -9.69 6.50
CA ASN A 238 10.34 -9.78 5.06
C ASN A 238 9.86 -11.14 4.53
N ARG A 239 10.18 -12.24 5.23
CA ARG A 239 9.80 -13.60 4.84
C ARG A 239 8.30 -13.79 4.73
N ARG A 240 7.53 -13.21 5.66
CA ARG A 240 6.05 -13.25 5.60
C ARG A 240 5.48 -12.55 4.38
N SER A 241 6.23 -11.67 3.70
CA SER A 241 5.81 -11.05 2.44
C SER A 241 6.06 -11.95 1.22
N GLY A 242 6.69 -13.11 1.40
CA GLY A 242 7.09 -14.01 0.31
C GLY A 242 8.52 -13.75 -0.20
N HIS A 243 9.22 -12.75 0.34
CA HIS A 243 10.59 -12.40 -0.06
C HIS A 243 11.60 -13.00 0.92
N GLY A 244 12.67 -13.61 0.40
CA GLY A 244 13.67 -14.30 1.23
C GLY A 244 14.44 -13.37 2.16
N ASP A 245 15.11 -13.96 3.16
CA ASP A 245 15.99 -13.24 4.07
C ASP A 245 17.08 -12.50 3.28
N GLY A 246 17.27 -11.20 3.54
CA GLY A 246 18.24 -10.39 2.79
C GLY A 246 17.80 -9.95 1.38
N CYS A 247 16.60 -10.32 0.91
CA CYS A 247 16.08 -9.85 -0.38
C CYS A 247 15.87 -8.33 -0.38
N ASP A 248 16.78 -7.64 -1.08
CA ASP A 248 16.79 -6.17 -1.19
C ASP A 248 15.55 -5.66 -1.95
N PRO A 249 14.65 -4.87 -1.32
CA PRO A 249 13.48 -4.30 -2.00
C PRO A 249 13.82 -3.47 -3.23
N LEU A 250 15.02 -2.87 -3.30
CA LEU A 250 15.45 -2.07 -4.44
C LEU A 250 15.82 -2.88 -5.68
N LYS A 251 15.90 -4.22 -5.55
CA LYS A 251 16.33 -5.14 -6.61
C LYS A 251 15.24 -6.11 -7.06
N ARG A 252 13.99 -5.89 -6.64
CA ARG A 252 12.84 -6.75 -6.97
C ARG A 252 12.23 -6.39 -8.33
N ASP A 253 13.03 -6.29 -9.40
CA ASP A 253 12.54 -5.86 -10.72
C ASP A 253 12.22 -7.06 -11.63
N PRO A 254 11.03 -7.12 -12.27
CA PRO A 254 9.79 -6.43 -11.86
C PRO A 254 9.13 -7.14 -10.67
N SER A 255 8.41 -6.41 -9.83
CA SER A 255 7.59 -7.00 -8.77
C SER A 255 6.46 -6.09 -8.35
N THR A 256 5.45 -6.66 -7.72
CA THR A 256 4.48 -5.89 -6.95
C THR A 256 4.01 -6.73 -5.79
N ASP A 257 3.83 -6.10 -4.63
CA ASP A 257 3.34 -6.72 -3.40
C ASP A 257 1.85 -6.37 -3.14
N LEU A 258 1.19 -5.64 -4.05
CA LEU A 258 -0.24 -5.31 -3.96
C LEU A 258 -1.15 -6.55 -3.93
N TRP A 259 -0.74 -7.64 -4.58
CA TRP A 259 -1.48 -8.90 -4.54
C TRP A 259 -1.63 -9.46 -3.12
N ARG A 260 -0.72 -9.13 -2.20
CA ARG A 260 -0.79 -9.57 -0.80
C ARG A 260 -1.97 -8.93 -0.08
N LEU A 261 -2.29 -7.68 -0.42
CA LEU A 261 -3.48 -7.01 0.12
C LEU A 261 -4.73 -7.78 -0.31
N LEU A 262 -4.91 -8.03 -1.61
CA LEU A 262 -6.04 -8.81 -2.13
C LEU A 262 -6.11 -10.21 -1.52
N ALA A 263 -4.97 -10.90 -1.45
CA ALA A 263 -4.90 -12.22 -0.85
C ALA A 263 -5.33 -12.20 0.63
N SER A 264 -4.92 -11.18 1.39
CA SER A 264 -5.35 -11.00 2.78
C SER A 264 -6.85 -10.73 2.92
N LEU A 265 -7.49 -10.20 1.88
CA LEU A 265 -8.94 -9.96 1.81
C LEU A 265 -9.71 -11.17 1.27
N GLY A 266 -9.02 -12.27 0.94
CA GLY A 266 -9.60 -13.45 0.27
C GLY A 266 -9.94 -13.22 -1.20
N ILE A 267 -9.52 -12.10 -1.79
CA ILE A 267 -9.83 -11.70 -3.17
C ILE A 267 -8.77 -12.28 -4.11
N GLY A 268 -9.20 -12.87 -5.23
CA GLY A 268 -8.27 -13.46 -6.21
C GLY A 268 -7.44 -14.61 -5.63
N THR A 269 -7.96 -15.28 -4.59
CA THR A 269 -7.38 -16.51 -4.05
C THR A 269 -8.25 -17.69 -4.45
N ARG A 270 -7.62 -18.79 -4.88
CA ARG A 270 -8.36 -20.03 -5.09
C ARG A 270 -8.91 -20.43 -3.73
N ARG A 271 -10.23 -20.59 -3.60
CA ARG A 271 -10.82 -21.19 -2.41
C ARG A 271 -10.09 -22.50 -2.18
N THR A 272 -9.37 -22.62 -1.07
CA THR A 272 -8.89 -23.92 -0.60
C THR A 272 -10.13 -24.79 -0.51
N GLN A 273 -10.26 -25.80 -1.37
CA GLN A 273 -11.20 -26.87 -1.11
C GLN A 273 -10.80 -27.42 0.26
N THR A 274 -11.66 -27.23 1.26
CA THR A 274 -11.53 -27.92 2.53
C THR A 274 -11.38 -29.40 2.19
N PRO A 275 -10.31 -30.10 2.62
CA PRO A 275 -10.25 -31.54 2.41
C PRO A 275 -11.50 -32.11 3.08
N GLY A 276 -12.38 -32.69 2.26
CA GLY A 276 -13.59 -33.34 2.74
C GLY A 276 -13.19 -34.30 3.84
N ARG A 277 -13.82 -34.18 5.01
CA ARG A 277 -13.74 -35.20 6.05
C ARG A 277 -14.15 -36.52 5.40
N GLY A 278 -13.16 -37.37 5.14
CA GLY A 278 -13.38 -38.74 4.71
C GLY A 278 -14.27 -39.42 5.73
N ARG A 279 -15.26 -40.15 5.21
CA ARG A 279 -16.13 -41.06 5.96
C ARG A 279 -15.31 -42.15 6.62
#